data_AF-A0A950ULH4-F1
#
_entry.id   AF-A0A950ULH4-F1
#
_cell.length_a   1.000
_cell.length_b   1.000
_cell.length_c   1.000
_cell.angle_alpha   90.00
_cell.angle_beta   90.00
_cell.angle_gamma   90.00
#
_symmetry.space_group_name_H-M   'P 1'
#
loop_
_entity.id
_entity.type
_entity.pdbx_description
1 polymer ?
#
loop_
_entity_poly.entity_id
_entity_poly.type
_entity_poly.pdbx_seq_one_letter_code
_entity_poly.pdbx_strand_id
1 'polypeptide(L)'
;NTLGLTGPSSYVLKNFYWDYQISFSDLTYVGECKLAWGITAGKTVLDKFSTTASIKSAGGWYIYYFSRPRVKYSGPALLIGKVTCGKSAQTLQAPLEFQ
;
A
#
# COMPACT_ATOMS: atom_id res chain seq x y z
N ASN A 1 -0.73 2.49 -13.09
CA ASN A 1 -0.83 2.32 -11.62
C ASN A 1 0.51 1.98 -11.05
N THR A 2 1.29 3.02 -10.75
CA THR A 2 2.66 2.90 -10.26
C THR A 2 2.62 2.87 -8.74
N LEU A 3 3.00 1.76 -8.12
CA LEU A 3 3.37 1.75 -6.70
C LEU A 3 4.73 2.45 -6.61
N GLY A 4 4.73 3.72 -6.19
CA GLY A 4 5.91 4.57 -6.19
C GLY A 4 6.89 4.21 -5.09
N LEU A 5 7.84 3.34 -5.42
CA LEU A 5 9.17 3.29 -4.80
C LEU A 5 10.16 3.32 -5.98
N THR A 6 10.97 4.37 -6.08
CA THR A 6 11.86 4.59 -7.22
C THR A 6 13.02 3.59 -7.21
N GLY A 7 12.87 2.45 -7.91
CA GLY A 7 13.97 1.51 -8.16
C GLY A 7 13.51 0.13 -8.65
N PRO A 8 14.36 -0.63 -9.37
CA PRO A 8 13.99 -1.85 -10.13
C PRO A 8 13.52 -3.03 -9.25
N SER A 9 13.70 -2.91 -7.93
CA SER A 9 13.12 -3.72 -6.86
C SER A 9 13.14 -2.80 -5.65
N SER A 10 12.04 -2.67 -4.92
CA SER A 10 11.95 -1.65 -3.86
C SER A 10 12.77 -2.09 -2.65
N TYR A 11 14.07 -1.76 -2.64
CA TYR A 11 14.98 -2.08 -1.55
C TYR A 11 14.58 -1.33 -0.28
N VAL A 12 14.37 -2.07 0.81
CA VAL A 12 14.03 -1.53 2.13
C VAL A 12 15.25 -1.64 3.05
N LEU A 13 16.06 -0.59 3.10
CA LEU A 13 17.26 -0.46 3.93
C LEU A 13 16.95 -0.59 5.44
N LYS A 14 17.91 -1.16 6.18
CA LYS A 14 17.87 -1.23 7.66
C LYS A 14 17.98 0.16 8.29
N ASN A 15 17.41 0.32 9.48
CA ASN A 15 17.55 1.50 10.37
C ASN A 15 16.93 2.82 9.88
N PHE A 16 16.07 2.78 8.85
CA PHE A 16 15.30 3.96 8.40
C PHE A 16 13.79 3.80 8.65
N TYR A 17 13.10 4.92 8.83
CA TYR A 17 11.65 4.98 8.69
C TYR A 17 11.29 4.94 7.21
N TRP A 18 10.21 4.23 6.89
CA TRP A 18 9.74 4.10 5.53
C TRP A 18 8.34 4.69 5.39
N ASP A 19 8.23 5.58 4.42
CA ASP A 19 6.94 6.04 3.91
C ASP A 19 6.57 5.18 2.73
N TYR A 20 5.44 4.51 2.87
CA TYR A 20 4.87 3.71 1.81
C TYR A 20 3.77 4.53 1.15
N GLN A 21 3.74 4.51 -0.18
CA GLN A 21 2.74 5.20 -0.97
C GLN A 21 1.94 4.19 -1.78
N ILE A 22 0.61 4.31 -1.71
CA ILE A 22 -0.30 3.56 -2.57
C ILE A 22 -1.23 4.55 -3.25
N SER A 23 -1.21 4.53 -4.58
CA SER A 23 -2.08 5.36 -5.41
C SER A 23 -3.12 4.50 -6.11
N PHE A 24 -4.38 4.88 -5.99
CA PHE A 24 -5.50 4.31 -6.72
C PHE A 24 -6.00 5.34 -7.74
N SER A 25 -6.05 4.93 -9.01
CA SER A 25 -6.63 5.73 -10.09
C SER A 25 -8.11 5.39 -10.28
N ASP A 26 -8.83 6.28 -10.95
CA ASP A 26 -10.17 6.00 -11.48
C ASP A 26 -11.20 5.61 -10.42
N LEU A 27 -11.04 6.12 -9.19
CA LEU A 27 -12.07 5.98 -8.16
C LEU A 27 -13.27 6.86 -8.51
N THR A 28 -14.35 6.22 -8.98
CA THR A 28 -15.63 6.88 -9.33
C THR A 28 -16.62 6.93 -8.17
N TYR A 29 -16.30 6.30 -7.04
CA TYR A 29 -17.16 6.24 -5.87
C TYR A 29 -16.97 7.47 -4.97
N VAL A 30 -18.07 8.09 -4.55
CA VAL A 30 -18.11 9.15 -3.52
C VAL A 30 -18.67 8.55 -2.24
N GLY A 31 -17.95 8.70 -1.14
CA GLY A 31 -18.30 8.12 0.15
C GLY A 31 -17.09 7.57 0.90
N GLU A 32 -17.33 6.72 1.89
CA GLU A 32 -16.27 6.11 2.66
C GLU A 32 -15.68 4.90 1.94
N CYS A 33 -14.38 4.94 1.70
CA CYS A 33 -13.60 3.82 1.21
C CYS A 33 -12.74 3.25 2.34
N LYS A 34 -12.71 1.92 2.45
CA LYS A 34 -11.77 1.22 3.31
C LYS A 34 -10.47 1.03 2.56
N LEU A 35 -9.38 1.50 3.14
CA LEU A 35 -8.03 1.29 2.67
C LEU A 35 -7.37 0.26 3.56
N ALA A 36 -6.68 -0.71 2.97
CA ALA A 36 -5.92 -1.70 3.70
C ALA A 36 -4.60 -1.95 2.98
N TRP A 37 -3.57 -2.27 3.75
CA TRP A 37 -2.35 -2.83 3.20
C TRP A 37 -1.83 -3.97 4.05
N GLY A 38 -0.91 -4.72 3.46
CA GLY A 38 -0.09 -5.70 4.15
C GLY A 38 1.27 -5.85 3.51
N ILE A 39 2.24 -6.26 4.31
CA ILE A 39 3.54 -6.74 3.85
C ILE A 39 3.60 -8.22 4.16
N THR A 40 3.87 -9.06 3.17
CA THR A 40 3.94 -10.52 3.35
C THR A 40 5.23 -11.09 2.82
N ALA A 41 5.81 -12.07 3.52
CA ALA A 41 6.89 -12.92 3.03
C ALA A 41 6.35 -14.34 2.87
N GLY A 42 6.06 -14.74 1.63
CA GLY A 42 5.32 -15.98 1.37
C GLY A 42 3.95 -15.96 2.06
N LYS A 43 3.72 -16.92 2.97
CA LYS A 43 2.47 -17.02 3.76
C LYS A 43 2.49 -16.20 5.06
N THR A 44 3.63 -15.64 5.43
CA THR A 44 3.80 -14.90 6.68
C THR A 44 3.40 -13.44 6.49
N VAL A 45 2.48 -12.95 7.32
CA VAL A 45 2.15 -11.52 7.38
C VAL A 45 3.18 -10.82 8.27
N LEU A 46 3.98 -9.95 7.67
CA LEU A 46 5.02 -9.15 8.31
C LEU A 46 4.46 -7.86 8.92
N ASP A 47 3.55 -7.21 8.21
CA ASP A 47 2.80 -6.06 8.70
C ASP A 47 1.43 -5.98 8.04
N LYS A 48 0.48 -5.31 8.70
CA LYS A 48 -0.82 -4.95 8.12
C LYS A 48 -1.40 -3.73 8.83
N PHE A 49 -2.16 -2.94 8.09
CA PHE A 49 -2.95 -1.86 8.65
C PHE A 49 -4.12 -1.56 7.72
N SER A 50 -5.16 -0.95 8.29
CA SER A 50 -6.29 -0.45 7.53
C SER A 50 -6.80 0.84 8.12
N THR A 51 -7.30 1.71 7.25
CA THR A 51 -7.96 2.95 7.62
C THR A 51 -9.20 3.15 6.75
N THR A 52 -9.97 4.19 7.04
CA THR A 52 -11.03 4.69 6.18
C THR A 52 -10.63 6.04 5.61
N ALA A 53 -11.08 6.32 4.39
CA ALA A 53 -10.92 7.60 3.75
C ALA A 53 -12.24 8.03 3.10
N SER A 54 -12.65 9.26 3.35
CA SER A 54 -13.84 9.84 2.73
C SER A 54 -13.47 10.45 1.38
N ILE A 55 -13.87 9.81 0.29
CA ILE A 55 -13.71 10.31 -1.07
C ILE A 55 -14.86 11.29 -1.36
N LYS A 56 -14.52 12.56 -1.51
CA LYS A 56 -15.49 13.66 -1.67
C LYS A 56 -15.87 13.97 -3.13
N SER A 57 -15.12 13.43 -4.10
CA SER A 57 -15.33 13.67 -5.53
C SER A 57 -14.97 12.43 -6.34
N ALA A 58 -15.81 12.10 -7.33
CA ALA A 58 -15.56 11.02 -8.28
C ALA A 58 -14.59 11.46 -9.39
N GLY A 59 -13.77 10.53 -9.88
CA GLY A 59 -13.01 10.71 -11.13
C GLY A 59 -11.63 11.34 -10.97
N GLY A 60 -10.83 10.90 -9.99
CA GLY A 60 -9.48 11.42 -9.77
C GLY A 60 -8.48 10.39 -9.26
N TRP A 61 -7.31 10.89 -8.88
CA TRP A 61 -6.26 10.11 -8.24
C TRP A 61 -6.39 10.24 -6.73
N TYR A 62 -6.41 9.10 -6.05
CA TYR A 62 -6.30 9.06 -4.59
C TYR A 62 -4.94 8.51 -4.22
N ILE A 63 -4.14 9.33 -3.55
CA ILE A 63 -2.82 8.96 -3.05
C ILE A 63 -2.90 8.88 -1.53
N TYR A 64 -2.48 7.75 -0.98
CA TYR A 64 -2.36 7.57 0.44
C TYR A 64 -0.91 7.27 0.81
N TYR A 65 -0.39 8.07 1.75
CA TYR A 65 0.92 7.91 2.35
C TYR A 65 0.79 7.42 3.77
N PHE A 66 1.75 6.61 4.18
CA PHE A 66 1.82 6.16 5.55
C PHE A 66 3.24 5.87 6.00
N SER A 67 3.58 6.42 7.15
CA SER A 67 4.83 6.15 7.83
C SER A 67 4.65 4.97 8.77
N ARG A 68 5.47 3.92 8.61
CA ARG A 68 5.49 2.78 9.53
C ARG A 68 6.93 2.47 9.95
N PRO A 69 7.13 1.99 11.20
CA PRO A 69 8.40 1.40 11.56
C PRO A 69 8.74 0.27 10.60
N ARG A 70 10.01 0.19 10.19
CA ARG A 70 10.50 -0.92 9.36
C ARG A 70 10.24 -2.25 10.07
N VAL A 71 9.64 -3.21 9.37
CA VAL A 71 9.48 -4.59 9.84
C VAL A 71 10.86 -5.18 10.14
N LYS A 72 11.01 -5.89 11.27
CA LYS A 72 12.20 -6.71 11.58
C LYS A 72 12.23 -7.97 10.71
N TYR A 73 12.54 -7.81 9.44
CA TYR A 73 12.67 -8.87 8.45
C TYR A 73 13.82 -8.56 7.48
N SER A 74 14.34 -9.59 6.83
CA SER A 74 15.31 -9.51 5.73
C SER A 74 14.97 -10.58 4.69
N GLY A 75 15.05 -10.23 3.42
CA GLY A 75 14.68 -11.04 2.27
C GLY A 75 13.51 -10.47 1.46
N PRO A 76 13.03 -11.26 0.48
CA PRO A 76 11.96 -10.86 -0.43
C PRO A 76 10.61 -10.81 0.30
N ALA A 77 9.84 -9.77 0.01
CA ALA A 77 8.49 -9.58 0.52
C ALA A 77 7.59 -8.95 -0.56
N LEU A 78 6.30 -8.89 -0.27
CA LEU A 78 5.28 -8.31 -1.14
C LEU A 78 4.49 -7.26 -0.36
N LEU A 79 4.47 -6.03 -0.87
CA LEU A 79 3.54 -4.99 -0.45
C LEU A 79 2.22 -5.20 -1.19
N ILE A 80 1.12 -5.30 -0.45
CA ILE A 80 -0.23 -5.43 -0.97
C ILE A 80 -1.01 -4.22 -0.53
N GLY A 81 -1.61 -3.49 -1.47
CA GLY A 81 -2.55 -2.40 -1.23
C GLY A 81 -3.95 -2.81 -1.67
N LYS A 82 -4.96 -2.48 -0.89
CA LYS A 82 -6.36 -2.71 -1.23
C LYS A 82 -7.19 -1.48 -0.90
N VAL A 83 -8.04 -1.08 -1.84
CA VAL A 83 -9.12 -0.11 -1.61
C VAL A 83 -10.44 -0.80 -1.85
N THR A 84 -11.39 -0.60 -0.94
CA THR A 84 -12.78 -1.05 -1.07
C THR A 84 -13.68 0.15 -0.93
N CYS A 85 -14.44 0.47 -1.96
CA CYS A 85 -15.36 1.60 -2.04
C CYS A 85 -16.76 1.06 -2.39
N GLY A 86 -17.70 1.10 -1.46
CA GLY A 86 -19.01 0.46 -1.63
C GLY A 86 -18.88 -1.04 -1.95
N LYS A 87 -19.33 -1.47 -3.14
CA LYS A 87 -19.21 -2.86 -3.62
C LYS A 87 -17.94 -3.12 -4.45
N SER A 88 -17.20 -2.07 -4.81
CA SER A 88 -16.01 -2.17 -5.65
C SER A 88 -14.78 -2.38 -4.78
N ALA A 89 -13.88 -3.26 -5.20
CA ALA A 89 -12.58 -3.43 -4.58
C ALA A 89 -11.47 -3.47 -5.64
N GLN A 90 -10.38 -2.78 -5.38
CA GLN A 90 -9.16 -2.85 -6.18
C GLN A 90 -8.01 -3.29 -5.29
N THR A 91 -7.13 -4.12 -5.84
CA THR A 91 -5.93 -4.61 -5.15
C THR A 91 -4.71 -4.37 -6.03
N LEU A 92 -3.64 -3.88 -5.43
CA LEU A 92 -2.34 -3.63 -6.05
C LEU A 92 -1.27 -4.39 -5.28
N GLN A 93 -0.22 -4.83 -5.96
CA GLN A 93 0.89 -5.56 -5.36
C GLN A 93 2.21 -5.06 -5.92
N ALA A 94 3.24 -4.95 -5.08
CA ALA A 94 4.61 -4.65 -5.50
C ALA A 94 5.62 -5.48 -4.70
N PRO A 95 6.69 -5.96 -5.35
CA PRO A 95 7.79 -6.62 -4.66
C PRO A 95 8.59 -5.62 -3.80
N LEU A 96 9.00 -6.09 -2.64
CA LEU A 96 9.94 -5.43 -1.72
C LEU A 96 11.14 -6.35 -1.49
N GLU A 97 12.32 -5.79 -1.31
CA GLU A 97 13.51 -6.54 -0.87
C GLU A 97 14.04 -5.92 0.42
N PHE A 98 13.81 -6.58 1.56
CA PHE A 98 14.30 -6.08 2.85
C PHE A 98 15.76 -6.50 3.04
N GLN A 99 16.67 -5.55 3.23
CA GLN A 99 18.05 -5.90 3.59
C GLN A 99 18.16 -6.48 4.99
#